data_AF-A0A372JI77-F1
#
_entry.id   AF-A0A372JI77-F1
#
_cell.length_a   1.000
_cell.length_b   1.000
_cell.length_c   1.000
_cell.angle_alpha   90.00
_cell.angle_beta   90.00
_cell.angle_gamma   90.00
#
_symmetry.space_group_name_H-M   'P 1'
#
loop_
_entity.id
_entity.type
_entity.pdbx_description
1 polymer ?
#
loop_
_entity_poly.entity_id
_entity_poly.type
_entity_poly.pdbx_seq_one_letter_code
_entity_poly.pdbx_strand_id
1 'polypeptide(L)'
;MARRALASVAVALGAALTLSGCLGDSRSDGGADPVGPDTASPAASGPSASGSPSDPSSPTAAPAPTPAGWKTIGGPENQLALAVPPQWTPISLTPGDLEDGLSRLGLKDADQNALKQGLASLQARHAIYALDPKSVVDGYATNVNGLCQSAGGITPDALKSAIQSALSRGGATNVTTTDMPMAGQQGVRADYRLRTANGDLQGRQYEVIGSDRLCVVTVTARAGRLPSEADAIASTLRFT
;
A
#
# COMPACT_ATOMS: atom_id res chain seq x y z
N MET A 1 -10.16 -23.44 28.34
CA MET A 1 -9.17 -22.33 28.35
C MET A 1 -8.68 -22.12 26.92
N ALA A 2 -9.21 -21.11 26.22
CA ALA A 2 -8.84 -20.81 24.84
C ALA A 2 -7.66 -19.82 24.84
N ARG A 3 -6.51 -20.25 24.30
CA ARG A 3 -5.36 -19.37 24.04
C ARG A 3 -5.69 -18.50 22.82
N ARG A 4 -5.96 -17.22 23.03
CA ARG A 4 -6.00 -16.22 21.96
C ARG A 4 -4.56 -15.89 21.57
N ALA A 5 -4.11 -16.41 20.43
CA ALA A 5 -2.90 -15.93 19.78
C ALA A 5 -3.19 -14.56 19.17
N LEU A 6 -2.53 -13.51 19.67
CA LEU A 6 -2.50 -12.21 19.03
C LEU A 6 -1.63 -12.35 17.79
N ALA A 7 -2.28 -12.37 16.61
CA ALA A 7 -1.59 -12.34 15.33
C ALA A 7 -0.88 -10.99 15.16
N SER A 8 0.43 -11.03 14.94
CA SER A 8 1.25 -9.86 14.65
C SER A 8 0.79 -9.20 13.34
N VAL A 9 0.18 -8.03 13.45
CA VAL A 9 -0.32 -7.24 12.31
C VAL A 9 0.87 -6.59 11.58
N ALA A 10 1.35 -7.24 10.53
CA ALA A 10 2.41 -6.71 9.67
C ALA A 10 1.84 -5.75 8.60
N VAL A 11 1.49 -4.52 8.99
CA VAL A 11 1.01 -3.47 8.06
C VAL A 11 2.16 -2.76 7.32
N ALA A 12 3.37 -3.30 7.34
CA ALA A 12 4.57 -2.55 6.93
C ALA A 12 5.04 -2.70 5.47
N LEU A 13 4.28 -3.33 4.56
CA LEU A 13 4.88 -3.91 3.35
C LEU A 13 4.49 -3.26 2.01
N GLY A 14 3.68 -2.21 1.97
CA GLY A 14 3.41 -1.45 0.73
C GLY A 14 4.46 -0.36 0.45
N ALA A 15 4.88 0.32 1.51
CA ALA A 15 5.73 1.51 1.44
C ALA A 15 7.18 1.25 1.03
N ALA A 16 7.71 0.06 1.33
CA ALA A 16 9.14 -0.26 1.21
C ALA A 16 9.56 -0.73 -0.20
N LEU A 17 8.62 -0.89 -1.14
CA LEU A 17 8.89 -1.42 -2.48
C LEU A 17 9.14 -0.34 -3.55
N THR A 18 9.58 0.85 -3.14
CA THR A 18 10.39 1.65 -4.07
C THR A 18 11.70 0.91 -4.25
N LEU A 19 12.19 0.78 -5.49
CA LEU A 19 13.37 0.00 -5.91
C LEU A 19 14.72 0.52 -5.38
N SER A 20 14.71 1.04 -4.16
CA SER A 20 15.85 1.52 -3.40
C SER A 20 16.40 0.32 -2.62
N GLY A 21 17.54 -0.21 -3.07
CA GLY A 21 18.18 -1.35 -2.43
C GLY A 21 18.45 -1.16 -0.93
N CYS A 22 18.56 -2.30 -0.25
CA CYS A 22 19.19 -2.53 1.05
C CYS A 22 18.71 -1.70 2.25
N LEU A 23 17.86 -2.32 3.07
CA LEU A 23 17.85 -2.15 4.52
C LEU A 23 17.80 -3.60 5.07
N GLY A 24 18.88 -4.18 5.60
CA GLY A 24 19.70 -3.67 6.68
C GLY A 24 19.33 -4.48 7.92
N ASP A 25 19.96 -5.65 8.07
CA ASP A 25 19.79 -6.57 9.21
C ASP A 25 20.13 -5.82 10.50
N SER A 26 19.20 -5.78 11.45
CA SER A 26 19.47 -5.32 12.80
C SER A 26 18.82 -6.27 13.78
N ARG A 27 19.61 -7.27 14.18
CA ARG A 27 19.42 -8.05 15.39
C ARG A 27 19.11 -7.11 16.56
N SER A 28 18.08 -7.44 17.33
CA SER A 28 17.91 -6.93 18.70
C SER A 28 17.71 -8.14 19.60
N ASP A 29 18.78 -8.48 20.30
CA ASP A 29 18.81 -9.45 21.39
C ASP A 29 18.16 -8.85 22.65
N GLY A 30 17.33 -9.68 23.30
CA GLY A 30 17.35 -9.99 24.73
C GLY A 30 17.24 -8.86 25.76
N GLY A 31 16.15 -8.90 26.54
CA GLY A 31 16.07 -8.24 27.85
C GLY A 31 14.71 -8.39 28.52
N ALA A 32 14.49 -9.52 29.20
CA ALA A 32 13.41 -9.71 30.17
C ALA A 32 13.76 -9.02 31.50
N ASP A 33 12.77 -8.53 32.25
CA ASP A 33 12.41 -9.10 33.56
C ASP A 33 11.23 -8.38 34.27
N PRO A 34 10.58 -9.02 35.28
CA PRO A 34 9.20 -8.80 35.71
C PRO A 34 9.04 -8.25 37.14
N VAL A 35 7.92 -7.58 37.44
CA VAL A 35 7.29 -7.41 38.79
C VAL A 35 5.85 -6.93 38.52
N GLY A 36 4.72 -7.33 39.09
CA GLY A 36 4.32 -7.90 40.38
C GLY A 36 2.99 -7.21 40.77
N PRO A 37 2.11 -7.83 41.58
CA PRO A 37 0.65 -7.70 41.49
C PRO A 37 0.07 -6.55 42.33
N ASP A 38 -1.15 -6.09 42.03
CA ASP A 38 -2.07 -5.70 43.09
C ASP A 38 -3.56 -5.70 42.72
N THR A 39 -4.32 -5.97 43.78
CA THR A 39 -5.72 -6.37 43.85
C THR A 39 -6.63 -5.16 44.10
N ALA A 40 -7.80 -5.08 43.46
CA ALA A 40 -9.08 -4.73 44.11
C ALA A 40 -10.23 -4.57 43.11
N SER A 41 -11.29 -5.34 43.36
CA SER A 41 -12.64 -5.13 42.84
C SER A 41 -13.36 -4.10 43.75
N PRO A 42 -14.32 -3.32 43.21
CA PRO A 42 -15.71 -3.67 43.52
C PRO A 42 -16.69 -3.48 42.36
N ALA A 43 -17.79 -4.24 42.47
CA ALA A 43 -18.97 -4.19 41.63
C ALA A 43 -19.79 -2.91 41.81
N ALA A 44 -20.37 -2.41 40.73
CA ALA A 44 -21.53 -1.52 40.75
C ALA A 44 -22.48 -1.89 39.60
N SER A 45 -23.64 -2.42 39.96
CA SER A 45 -24.76 -2.70 39.07
C SER A 45 -25.50 -1.40 38.74
N GLY A 46 -25.82 -1.18 37.47
CA GLY A 46 -26.64 -0.07 36.96
C GLY A 46 -27.26 -0.44 35.60
N PRO A 47 -28.44 0.11 35.26
CA PRO A 47 -29.50 -0.62 34.57
C PRO A 47 -29.32 -0.75 33.04
N SER A 48 -29.89 -1.84 32.53
CA SER A 48 -30.13 -2.13 31.13
C SER A 48 -30.83 -0.98 30.40
N ALA A 49 -30.11 -0.34 29.49
CA ALA A 49 -30.71 0.41 28.40
C ALA A 49 -30.62 -0.46 27.13
N SER A 50 -31.74 -1.08 26.77
CA SER A 50 -31.93 -1.69 25.45
C SER A 50 -31.98 -0.59 24.39
N GLY A 51 -30.80 -0.16 23.93
CA GLY A 51 -30.64 0.54 22.67
C GLY A 51 -30.25 -0.49 21.62
N SER A 52 -31.19 -0.89 20.76
CA SER A 52 -30.86 -1.64 19.55
C SER A 52 -29.82 -0.86 18.75
N PRO A 53 -28.64 -1.42 18.44
CA PRO A 53 -27.74 -0.79 17.49
C PRO A 53 -28.45 -0.80 16.14
N SER A 54 -28.89 0.37 15.68
CA SER A 54 -29.17 0.56 14.27
C SER A 54 -27.82 0.51 13.57
N ASP A 55 -27.57 -0.59 12.86
CA ASP A 55 -26.42 -0.72 11.98
C ASP A 55 -26.36 0.50 11.06
N PRO A 56 -25.31 1.33 11.14
CA PRO A 56 -25.05 2.29 10.07
C PRO A 56 -24.52 1.47 8.90
N SER A 57 -25.43 0.97 8.06
CA SER A 57 -25.11 0.51 6.72
C SER A 57 -24.60 1.70 5.93
N SER A 58 -23.31 2.03 6.08
CA SER A 58 -22.64 3.01 5.25
C SER A 58 -22.81 2.57 3.79
N PRO A 59 -23.26 3.46 2.90
CA PRO A 59 -23.49 3.09 1.51
C PRO A 59 -22.16 2.71 0.87
N THR A 60 -22.05 1.46 0.43
CA THR A 60 -20.95 0.98 -0.41
C THR A 60 -20.96 1.76 -1.72
N ALA A 61 -20.03 2.70 -1.88
CA ALA A 61 -19.97 3.58 -3.05
C ALA A 61 -19.31 2.85 -4.22
N ALA A 62 -20.07 2.53 -5.28
CA ALA A 62 -19.56 1.79 -6.44
C ALA A 62 -18.22 2.37 -6.96
N PRO A 63 -17.28 1.53 -7.43
CA PRO A 63 -16.02 1.99 -8.01
C PRO A 63 -16.25 3.06 -9.09
N ALA A 64 -15.36 4.05 -9.18
CA ALA A 64 -15.49 5.07 -10.20
C ALA A 64 -15.39 4.43 -11.60
N PRO A 65 -16.16 4.93 -12.60
CA PRO A 65 -16.05 4.43 -13.95
C PRO A 65 -14.65 4.68 -14.49
N THR A 66 -14.12 3.72 -15.27
CA THR A 66 -12.84 3.87 -15.96
C THR A 66 -12.90 5.08 -16.91
N PRO A 67 -11.99 6.06 -16.80
CA PRO A 67 -11.95 7.19 -17.72
C PRO A 67 -11.71 6.74 -19.17
N ALA A 68 -12.24 7.51 -20.13
CA ALA A 68 -12.11 7.17 -21.54
C ALA A 68 -10.64 7.06 -21.98
N GLY A 69 -10.31 5.97 -22.68
CA GLY A 69 -8.96 5.69 -23.20
C GLY A 69 -7.97 5.15 -22.16
N TRP A 70 -8.36 5.02 -20.89
CA TRP A 70 -7.50 4.43 -19.88
C TRP A 70 -7.45 2.91 -20.02
N LYS A 71 -6.31 2.32 -19.67
CA LYS A 71 -6.06 0.88 -19.74
C LYS A 71 -6.27 0.27 -18.37
N THR A 72 -7.06 -0.79 -18.27
CA THR A 72 -7.10 -1.60 -17.05
C THR A 72 -5.83 -2.45 -16.95
N ILE A 73 -5.27 -2.51 -15.75
CA ILE A 73 -4.22 -3.45 -15.35
C ILE A 73 -4.69 -4.24 -14.11
N GLY A 74 -4.19 -5.48 -13.99
CA GLY A 74 -4.62 -6.41 -12.95
C GLY A 74 -5.81 -7.27 -13.34
N GLY A 75 -6.24 -8.08 -12.40
CA GLY A 75 -7.25 -9.12 -12.59
C GLY A 75 -7.36 -10.03 -11.37
N PRO A 76 -8.19 -11.08 -11.44
CA PRO A 76 -8.40 -12.05 -10.36
C PRO A 76 -7.09 -12.61 -9.76
N GLU A 77 -6.07 -12.82 -10.59
CA GLU A 77 -4.74 -13.28 -10.20
C GLU A 77 -3.99 -12.29 -9.29
N ASN A 78 -4.29 -11.00 -9.38
CA ASN A 78 -3.73 -9.94 -8.54
C ASN A 78 -4.65 -9.57 -7.36
N GLN A 79 -5.88 -10.10 -7.33
CA GLN A 79 -6.95 -9.78 -6.38
C GLN A 79 -7.42 -8.30 -6.40
N LEU A 80 -6.90 -7.52 -7.35
CA LEU A 80 -7.29 -6.16 -7.63
C LEU A 80 -7.12 -5.84 -9.12
N ALA A 81 -7.86 -4.84 -9.58
CA ALA A 81 -7.62 -4.19 -10.85
C ALA A 81 -7.77 -2.67 -10.69
N LEU A 82 -7.02 -1.92 -11.50
CA LEU A 82 -7.14 -0.46 -11.60
C LEU A 82 -6.89 -0.01 -13.03
N ALA A 83 -7.29 1.22 -13.35
CA ALA A 83 -7.03 1.82 -14.65
C ALA A 83 -5.86 2.81 -14.57
N VAL A 84 -5.01 2.79 -15.59
CA VAL A 84 -3.91 3.74 -15.79
C VAL A 84 -4.11 4.56 -17.07
N PRO A 85 -3.55 5.77 -17.15
CA PRO A 85 -3.64 6.60 -18.34
C PRO A 85 -3.05 5.91 -19.59
N PRO A 86 -3.50 6.29 -20.81
CA PRO A 86 -3.09 5.61 -22.05
C PRO A 86 -1.59 5.64 -22.33
N GLN A 87 -0.87 6.67 -21.86
CA GLN A 87 0.58 6.78 -22.02
C GLN A 87 1.37 5.86 -21.10
N TRP A 88 0.74 5.30 -20.06
CA TRP A 88 1.41 4.38 -19.16
C TRP A 88 1.60 3.01 -19.80
N THR A 89 2.71 2.39 -19.43
CA THR A 89 3.13 1.08 -19.91
C THR A 89 3.02 0.09 -18.75
N PRO A 90 2.04 -0.83 -18.79
CA PRO A 90 1.97 -1.96 -17.86
C PRO A 90 3.20 -2.84 -18.04
N ILE A 91 3.79 -3.29 -16.93
CA ILE A 91 4.91 -4.22 -16.94
C ILE A 91 4.39 -5.55 -16.40
N SER A 92 4.50 -6.58 -17.24
CA SER A 92 4.26 -7.93 -16.77
C SER A 92 5.35 -8.31 -15.78
N LEU A 93 4.96 -8.74 -14.59
CA LEU A 93 5.89 -9.22 -13.58
C LEU A 93 6.19 -10.72 -13.72
N THR A 94 5.74 -11.37 -14.79
CA THR A 94 6.06 -12.77 -15.07
C THR A 94 7.56 -12.96 -15.37
N PRO A 95 8.15 -14.11 -15.01
CA PRO A 95 9.54 -14.41 -15.35
C PRO A 95 9.77 -14.35 -16.87
N GLY A 96 10.84 -13.71 -17.32
CA GLY A 96 11.15 -13.50 -18.75
C GLY A 96 10.59 -12.18 -19.30
N ASP A 97 9.29 -11.93 -19.13
CA ASP A 97 8.67 -10.69 -19.62
C ASP A 97 9.16 -9.44 -18.88
N LEU A 98 9.60 -9.61 -17.63
CA LEU A 98 10.16 -8.53 -16.83
C LEU A 98 11.43 -7.93 -17.43
N GLU A 99 12.37 -8.78 -17.86
CA GLU A 99 13.65 -8.35 -18.41
C GLU A 99 13.46 -7.67 -19.77
N ASP A 100 12.61 -8.26 -20.60
CA ASP A 100 12.20 -7.68 -21.88
C ASP A 100 11.48 -6.35 -21.67
N GLY A 101 10.57 -6.26 -20.69
CA GLY A 101 9.87 -5.05 -20.32
C GLY A 101 10.83 -3.93 -19.93
N LEU A 102 11.77 -4.19 -19.02
CA LEU A 102 12.76 -3.21 -18.56
C LEU A 102 13.67 -2.72 -19.68
N SER A 103 14.09 -3.59 -20.58
CA SER A 103 14.97 -3.22 -21.71
C SER A 103 14.31 -2.19 -22.64
N ARG A 104 12.98 -2.26 -22.81
CA ARG A 104 12.19 -1.35 -23.65
C ARG A 104 11.97 0.02 -23.03
N LEU A 105 12.12 0.13 -21.71
CA LEU A 105 11.84 1.36 -20.96
C LEU A 105 12.99 2.36 -20.97
N GLY A 106 14.13 1.99 -21.56
CA GLY A 106 15.26 2.91 -21.71
C GLY A 106 15.89 3.35 -20.37
N LEU A 107 15.65 2.62 -19.28
CA LEU A 107 16.16 2.89 -17.93
C LEU A 107 17.64 2.50 -17.77
N LYS A 108 18.50 2.88 -18.74
CA LYS A 108 19.90 2.44 -18.80
C LYS A 108 20.74 2.95 -17.63
N ASP A 109 20.38 4.10 -17.07
CA ASP A 109 21.07 4.72 -15.93
C ASP A 109 20.52 4.26 -14.57
N ALA A 110 19.50 3.40 -14.56
CA ALA A 110 18.96 2.83 -13.33
C ALA A 110 19.84 1.68 -12.81
N ASP A 111 19.91 1.51 -11.49
CA ASP A 111 20.49 0.32 -10.86
C ASP A 111 19.66 -0.91 -11.23
N GLN A 112 20.15 -1.67 -12.22
CA GLN A 112 19.46 -2.84 -12.76
C GLN A 112 19.27 -3.94 -11.72
N ASN A 113 20.17 -4.07 -10.74
CA ASN A 113 20.09 -5.11 -9.73
C ASN A 113 19.00 -4.78 -8.71
N ALA A 114 19.00 -3.54 -8.20
CA ALA A 114 17.96 -3.07 -7.29
C ALA A 114 16.58 -3.11 -7.97
N LEU A 115 16.53 -2.75 -9.26
CA LEU A 115 15.33 -2.81 -10.08
C LEU A 115 14.79 -4.25 -10.22
N LYS A 116 15.65 -5.21 -10.58
CA LYS A 116 15.26 -6.62 -10.68
C LYS A 116 14.79 -7.19 -9.35
N GLN A 117 15.49 -6.87 -8.25
CA GLN A 117 15.13 -7.36 -6.91
C GLN A 117 13.76 -6.85 -6.45
N GLY A 118 13.50 -5.55 -6.59
CA GLY A 118 12.20 -5.01 -6.18
C GLY A 118 11.04 -5.52 -7.04
N LEU A 119 11.25 -5.70 -8.35
CA LEU A 119 10.24 -6.27 -9.23
C LEU A 119 9.99 -7.76 -8.97
N ALA A 120 11.03 -8.54 -8.65
CA ALA A 120 10.86 -9.93 -8.21
C ALA A 120 10.07 -10.03 -6.89
N SER A 121 10.27 -9.09 -5.97
CA SER A 121 9.47 -9.01 -4.74
C SER A 121 8.00 -8.68 -5.02
N LEU A 122 7.74 -7.77 -5.96
CA LEU A 122 6.38 -7.44 -6.42
C LEU A 122 5.72 -8.64 -7.12
N GLN A 123 6.47 -9.35 -7.97
CA GLN A 123 6.01 -10.58 -8.62
C GLN A 123 5.58 -11.63 -7.59
N ALA A 124 6.42 -11.91 -6.59
CA ALA A 124 6.16 -12.91 -5.57
C ALA A 124 4.88 -12.62 -4.75
N ARG A 125 4.39 -11.38 -4.82
CA ARG A 125 3.18 -10.90 -4.15
C ARG A 125 2.01 -10.67 -5.11
N HIS A 126 2.12 -11.15 -6.34
CA HIS A 126 1.10 -10.95 -7.38
C HIS A 126 0.73 -9.49 -7.57
N ALA A 127 1.69 -8.58 -7.46
CA ALA A 127 1.44 -7.17 -7.64
C ALA A 127 1.16 -6.84 -9.12
N ILE A 128 0.47 -5.73 -9.34
CA ILE A 128 0.42 -5.04 -10.63
C ILE A 128 1.50 -3.96 -10.66
N TYR A 129 2.02 -3.65 -11.84
CA TYR A 129 2.99 -2.59 -12.03
C TYR A 129 2.78 -1.90 -13.38
N ALA A 130 2.84 -0.58 -13.39
CA ALA A 130 2.90 0.20 -14.62
C ALA A 130 3.75 1.45 -14.40
N LEU A 131 4.33 1.97 -15.47
CA LEU A 131 5.12 3.20 -15.40
C LEU A 131 4.83 4.15 -16.55
N ASP A 132 5.10 5.43 -16.33
CA ASP A 132 5.04 6.46 -17.36
C ASP A 132 6.43 6.63 -18.01
N PRO A 133 6.67 6.13 -19.23
CA PRO A 133 7.98 6.23 -19.87
C PRO A 133 8.36 7.68 -20.19
N LYS A 134 7.41 8.61 -20.27
CA LYS A 134 7.71 10.04 -20.53
C LYS A 134 8.17 10.79 -19.29
N SER A 135 8.05 10.17 -18.12
CA SER A 135 8.42 10.76 -16.83
C SER A 135 9.86 10.48 -16.42
N VAL A 136 10.63 9.75 -17.24
CA VAL A 136 12.01 9.36 -16.92
C VAL A 136 12.87 10.59 -16.69
N VAL A 137 13.35 10.74 -15.45
CA VAL A 137 14.30 11.78 -15.03
C VAL A 137 15.33 11.14 -14.10
N ASP A 138 16.61 11.29 -14.44
CA ASP A 138 17.74 10.74 -13.71
C ASP A 138 17.55 9.24 -13.40
N GLY A 139 17.24 8.46 -14.45
CA GLY A 139 17.05 7.01 -14.36
C GLY A 139 15.78 6.54 -13.62
N TYR A 140 14.89 7.44 -13.18
CA TYR A 140 13.65 7.09 -12.48
C TYR A 140 12.41 7.44 -13.31
N ALA A 141 11.54 6.46 -13.52
CA ALA A 141 10.21 6.66 -14.09
C ALA A 141 9.15 6.70 -12.97
N THR A 142 8.25 7.67 -13.03
CA THR A 142 6.99 7.64 -12.28
C THR A 142 6.29 6.31 -12.55
N ASN A 143 5.87 5.66 -11.48
CA ASN A 143 5.25 4.35 -11.55
C ASN A 143 4.09 4.23 -10.57
N VAL A 144 3.27 3.22 -10.83
CA VAL A 144 2.22 2.75 -9.95
C VAL A 144 2.44 1.26 -9.74
N ASN A 145 2.31 0.85 -8.49
CA ASN A 145 2.19 -0.56 -8.15
C ASN A 145 0.96 -0.75 -7.28
N GLY A 146 0.43 -1.97 -7.29
CA GLY A 146 -0.69 -2.33 -6.45
C GLY A 146 -0.63 -3.80 -6.07
N LEU A 147 -1.02 -4.13 -4.85
CA LEU A 147 -1.08 -5.51 -4.37
C LEU A 147 -2.15 -5.64 -3.29
N CYS A 148 -2.65 -6.86 -3.08
CA CYS A 148 -3.45 -7.20 -1.93
C CYS A 148 -2.71 -8.17 -1.02
N GLN A 149 -3.05 -8.10 0.25
CA GLN A 149 -2.59 -9.03 1.29
C GLN A 149 -3.72 -9.29 2.26
N SER A 150 -3.58 -10.27 3.14
CA SER A 150 -4.53 -10.46 4.24
C SER A 150 -4.62 -9.18 5.08
N ALA A 151 -5.83 -8.77 5.44
CA ALA A 151 -6.04 -7.62 6.31
C ALA A 151 -5.47 -7.83 7.74
N GLY A 152 -5.24 -9.09 8.15
CA GLY A 152 -4.66 -9.39 9.46
C GLY A 152 -5.49 -8.89 10.65
N GLY A 153 -6.78 -8.60 10.46
CA GLY A 153 -7.66 -8.05 11.50
C GLY A 153 -7.50 -6.54 11.74
N ILE A 154 -6.82 -5.79 10.86
CA ILE A 154 -6.82 -4.33 10.94
C ILE A 154 -8.22 -3.79 10.74
N THR A 155 -8.63 -2.86 11.60
CA THR A 155 -9.91 -2.16 11.49
C THR A 155 -9.75 -0.87 10.67
N PRO A 156 -10.82 -0.36 10.05
CA PRO A 156 -10.79 0.95 9.39
C PRO A 156 -10.24 2.07 10.29
N ASP A 157 -10.65 2.10 11.57
CA ASP A 157 -10.19 3.11 12.53
C ASP A 157 -8.69 3.04 12.83
N ALA A 158 -8.11 1.84 12.83
CA ALA A 158 -6.69 1.62 13.08
C ALA A 158 -5.81 1.86 11.85
N LEU A 159 -6.40 1.91 10.66
CA LEU A 159 -5.68 1.91 9.38
C LEU A 159 -4.73 3.09 9.24
N LYS A 160 -5.18 4.33 9.50
CA LYS A 160 -4.33 5.53 9.38
C LYS A 160 -3.08 5.48 10.26
N SER A 161 -3.24 5.11 11.52
CA SER A 161 -2.14 5.02 12.48
C SER A 161 -1.15 3.92 12.08
N ALA A 162 -1.66 2.80 11.57
CA ALA A 162 -0.83 1.71 11.08
C ALA A 162 -0.04 2.12 9.83
N ILE A 163 -0.67 2.83 8.89
CA ILE A 163 -0.02 3.39 7.69
C ILE A 163 1.09 4.37 8.07
N GLN A 164 0.80 5.32 8.94
CA GLN A 164 1.78 6.30 9.39
C GLN A 164 2.97 5.63 10.05
N SER A 165 2.72 4.67 10.94
CA SER A 165 3.77 3.91 11.61
C SER A 165 4.60 3.07 10.63
N ALA A 166 3.96 2.42 9.66
CA ALA A 166 4.61 1.64 8.61
C ALA A 166 5.52 2.49 7.73
N LEU A 167 4.99 3.61 7.21
CA LEU A 167 5.71 4.55 6.38
C LEU A 167 6.91 5.14 7.12
N SER A 168 6.71 5.62 8.35
CA SER A 168 7.81 6.18 9.16
C SER A 168 8.90 5.15 9.47
N ARG A 169 8.54 3.89 9.80
CA ARG A 169 9.54 2.81 9.96
C ARG A 169 10.29 2.51 8.67
N GLY A 170 9.65 2.68 7.51
CA GLY A 170 10.26 2.57 6.19
C GLY A 170 11.13 3.77 5.79
N GLY A 171 11.36 4.74 6.69
CA GLY A 171 12.16 5.94 6.42
C GLY A 171 11.41 7.04 5.68
N ALA A 172 10.09 6.92 5.52
CA ALA A 172 9.29 7.99 4.95
C ALA A 172 9.17 9.17 5.92
N THR A 173 9.20 10.37 5.35
CA THR A 173 9.07 11.65 6.06
C THR A 173 7.86 12.41 5.55
N ASN A 174 7.40 13.40 6.32
CA ASN A 174 6.25 14.24 5.98
C ASN A 174 5.00 13.42 5.63
N VAL A 175 4.76 12.35 6.41
CA VAL A 175 3.63 11.45 6.19
C VAL A 175 2.34 12.16 6.61
N THR A 176 1.41 12.33 5.68
CA THR A 176 0.08 12.88 5.95
C THR A 176 -0.98 11.90 5.46
N THR A 177 -1.97 11.59 6.30
CA THR A 177 -3.06 10.67 5.95
C THR A 177 -4.41 11.40 5.85
N THR A 178 -5.23 11.00 4.89
CA THR A 178 -6.57 11.54 4.66
C THR A 178 -7.53 10.42 4.25
N ASP A 179 -8.78 10.49 4.70
CA ASP A 179 -9.83 9.57 4.24
C ASP A 179 -10.15 9.82 2.76
N MET A 180 -10.34 8.76 2.00
CA MET A 180 -10.75 8.82 0.59
C MET A 180 -11.61 7.62 0.21
N PRO A 181 -12.79 7.80 -0.42
CA PRO A 181 -13.58 6.68 -0.92
C PRO A 181 -12.87 6.00 -2.10
N MET A 182 -12.82 4.67 -2.08
CA MET A 182 -12.24 3.85 -3.15
C MET A 182 -12.78 2.42 -3.12
N ALA A 183 -12.97 1.82 -4.29
CA ALA A 183 -13.38 0.41 -4.43
C ALA A 183 -14.63 0.00 -3.63
N GLY A 184 -15.66 0.84 -3.50
CA GLY A 184 -16.80 0.51 -2.63
C GLY A 184 -16.72 1.07 -1.22
N GLN A 185 -15.52 1.37 -0.74
CA GLN A 185 -15.22 1.42 0.69
C GLN A 185 -14.56 2.75 1.09
N GLN A 186 -14.54 3.03 2.38
CA GLN A 186 -13.71 4.09 2.95
C GLN A 186 -12.26 3.60 2.99
N GLY A 187 -11.40 4.20 2.16
CA GLY A 187 -9.96 3.97 2.19
C GLY A 187 -9.21 5.13 2.85
N VAL A 188 -7.89 5.00 2.89
CA VAL A 188 -6.95 6.00 3.39
C VAL A 188 -5.94 6.31 2.30
N ARG A 189 -5.79 7.59 1.97
CA ARG A 189 -4.66 8.11 1.20
C ARG A 189 -3.56 8.56 2.17
N ALA A 190 -2.32 8.24 1.85
CA ALA A 190 -1.13 8.74 2.52
C ALA A 190 -0.17 9.39 1.51
N ASP A 191 0.19 10.64 1.75
CA ASP A 191 1.24 11.35 1.01
C ASP A 191 2.52 11.35 1.85
N TYR A 192 3.67 11.13 1.22
CA TYR A 192 4.96 11.07 1.91
C TYR A 192 6.15 11.40 1.00
N ARG A 193 7.31 11.64 1.61
CA ARG A 193 8.60 11.73 0.94
C ARG A 193 9.51 10.60 1.37
N LEU A 194 10.31 10.08 0.45
CA LEU A 194 11.32 9.08 0.74
C LEU A 194 12.65 9.55 0.15
N ARG A 195 13.71 9.54 0.95
CA ARG A 195 15.06 9.83 0.47
C ARG A 195 15.74 8.53 0.07
N THR A 196 16.22 8.47 -1.16
CA THR A 196 16.93 7.31 -1.71
C THR A 196 18.34 7.70 -2.09
N ALA A 197 19.21 6.72 -2.38
CA ALA A 197 20.55 6.99 -2.91
C ALA A 197 20.51 7.83 -4.20
N ASN A 198 19.45 7.66 -5.00
CA ASN A 198 19.28 8.33 -6.28
C ASN A 198 18.54 9.65 -6.18
N GLY A 199 18.22 10.14 -4.97
CA GLY A 199 17.52 11.40 -4.72
C GLY A 199 16.17 11.24 -4.02
N ASP A 200 15.43 12.34 -3.91
CA ASP A 200 14.16 12.38 -3.21
C ASP A 200 13.00 11.91 -4.10
N LEU A 201 12.19 11.01 -3.54
CA LEU A 201 10.95 10.54 -4.12
C LEU A 201 9.77 11.12 -3.34
N GLN A 202 8.66 11.29 -4.05
CA GLN A 202 7.35 11.57 -3.49
C GLN A 202 6.44 10.39 -3.79
N GLY A 203 5.83 9.86 -2.73
CA GLY A 203 4.88 8.76 -2.82
C GLY A 203 3.49 9.21 -2.41
N ARG A 204 2.50 8.66 -3.09
CA ARG A 204 1.10 8.70 -2.68
C ARG A 204 0.58 7.27 -2.65
N GLN A 205 0.27 6.79 -1.46
CA GLN A 205 -0.21 5.44 -1.18
C GLN A 205 -1.70 5.50 -0.85
N TYR A 206 -2.43 4.50 -1.30
CA TYR A 206 -3.86 4.34 -1.10
C TYR A 206 -4.10 2.96 -0.53
N GLU A 207 -4.81 2.88 0.58
CA GLU A 207 -5.11 1.63 1.25
C GLU A 207 -6.60 1.49 1.49
N VAL A 208 -7.11 0.32 1.16
CA VAL A 208 -8.52 -0.01 1.35
C VAL A 208 -8.69 -1.42 1.88
N ILE A 209 -9.53 -1.54 2.91
CA ILE A 209 -9.90 -2.82 3.50
C ILE A 209 -11.13 -3.34 2.75
N GLY A 210 -10.98 -4.52 2.13
CA GLY A 210 -12.09 -5.33 1.63
C GLY A 210 -12.58 -6.31 2.69
N SER A 211 -13.34 -7.33 2.28
CA SER A 211 -13.91 -8.35 3.18
C SER A 211 -12.87 -9.08 4.04
N ASP A 212 -11.72 -9.41 3.48
CA ASP A 212 -10.68 -10.25 4.08
C ASP A 212 -9.25 -9.80 3.71
N ARG A 213 -9.15 -8.75 2.91
CA ARG A 213 -7.91 -8.29 2.30
C ARG A 213 -7.70 -6.79 2.49
N LEU A 214 -6.45 -6.39 2.62
CA LEU A 214 -5.99 -5.02 2.55
C LEU A 214 -5.28 -4.86 1.21
N CYS A 215 -5.80 -3.99 0.36
CA CYS A 215 -5.17 -3.67 -0.91
C CYS A 215 -4.50 -2.31 -0.82
N VAL A 216 -3.27 -2.25 -1.34
CA VAL A 216 -2.42 -1.06 -1.34
C VAL A 216 -2.13 -0.72 -2.78
N VAL A 217 -2.30 0.54 -3.16
CA VAL A 217 -1.86 1.10 -4.44
C VAL A 217 -0.91 2.26 -4.13
N THR A 218 0.25 2.29 -4.77
CA THR A 218 1.23 3.35 -4.55
C THR A 218 1.65 3.95 -5.86
N VAL A 219 1.47 5.27 -6.00
CA VAL A 219 2.05 6.07 -7.09
C VAL A 219 3.31 6.74 -6.55
N THR A 220 4.44 6.51 -7.21
CA THR A 220 5.73 7.10 -6.81
C THR A 220 6.35 7.86 -7.97
N ALA A 221 6.90 9.04 -7.68
CA ALA A 221 7.58 9.90 -8.63
C ALA A 221 8.81 10.56 -7.98
N ARG A 222 9.62 11.24 -8.79
CA ARG A 222 10.58 12.23 -8.28
C ARG A 222 9.85 13.31 -7.48
N ALA A 223 10.49 13.86 -6.46
CA ALA A 223 9.89 14.94 -5.66
C ALA A 223 9.43 16.11 -6.53
N GLY A 224 8.18 16.57 -6.35
CA GLY A 224 7.58 17.63 -7.16
C GLY A 224 7.11 17.19 -8.56
N ARG A 225 7.15 15.89 -8.87
CA ARG A 225 6.75 15.32 -10.17
C ARG A 225 5.64 14.27 -10.04
N LEU A 226 4.99 14.20 -8.87
CA LEU A 226 3.83 13.32 -8.68
C LEU A 226 2.72 13.74 -9.66
N PRO A 227 2.15 12.80 -10.45
CA PRO A 227 1.16 13.14 -11.46
C PRO A 227 -0.15 13.63 -10.82
N SER A 228 -0.79 14.61 -11.44
CA SER A 228 -2.10 15.13 -10.99
C SER A 228 -3.21 14.07 -11.00
N GLU A 229 -3.08 13.08 -11.89
CA GLU A 229 -4.03 11.99 -12.07
C GLU A 229 -3.88 10.86 -11.04
N ALA A 230 -2.95 10.95 -10.07
CA ALA A 230 -2.74 9.89 -9.09
C ALA A 230 -4.03 9.49 -8.36
N ASP A 231 -4.87 10.45 -7.97
CA ASP A 231 -6.14 10.19 -7.26
C ASP A 231 -7.16 9.52 -8.20
N ALA A 232 -7.14 9.88 -9.49
CA ALA A 232 -8.00 9.27 -10.50
C ALA A 232 -7.57 7.83 -10.84
N ILE A 233 -6.28 7.51 -10.76
CA ILE A 233 -5.79 6.13 -10.84
C ILE A 233 -6.36 5.31 -9.69
N ALA A 234 -6.22 5.80 -8.45
CA ALA A 234 -6.71 5.07 -7.27
C ALA A 234 -8.24 4.94 -7.22
N SER A 235 -9.00 5.92 -7.71
CA SER A 235 -10.48 5.86 -7.67
C SER A 235 -11.07 4.77 -8.57
N THR A 236 -10.31 4.31 -9.58
CA THR A 236 -10.70 3.19 -10.47
C THR A 236 -10.39 1.82 -9.89
N LEU A 237 -9.78 1.76 -8.70
CA LEU A 237 -9.50 0.53 -7.99
C LEU A 237 -10.79 -0.25 -7.76
N ARG A 238 -10.70 -1.55 -8.02
CA ARG A 238 -11.73 -2.54 -7.70
C ARG A 238 -11.09 -3.81 -7.20
N PHE A 239 -11.75 -4.47 -6.25
CA PHE A 239 -11.45 -5.84 -5.91
C PHE A 239 -11.86 -6.76 -7.06
N THR A 240 -11.09 -7.82 -7.29
CA THR A 240 -11.36 -8.85 -8.31
C THR A 240 -11.35 -10.25 -7.72
#